data_AF-A0A377DSB3-F1
#
_entry.id   AF-A0A377DSB3-F1
#
_cell.length_a   1.000
_cell.length_b   1.000
_cell.length_c   1.000
_cell.angle_alpha   90.00
_cell.angle_beta   90.00
_cell.angle_gamma   90.00
#
_symmetry.space_group_name_H-M   'P 1'
#
loop_
_entity.id
_entity.type
_entity.pdbx_description
1 polymer ?
#
loop_
_entity_poly.entity_id
_entity_poly.type
_entity_poly.pdbx_seq_one_letter_code
_entity_poly.pdbx_strand_id
1 'polypeptide(L)'
;MNSEGGKPGNVLTVNGNYTGNNGLMTFNATLGGDNSPTDKMNVKGDTQGNTRVRVDNIGGVGAQTVNGIELIEVGGNSAGNFALTTGNCRSWGLRLHAG
;
A
#
# COMPACT_ATOMS: atom_id res chain seq x y z
N MET A 1 -12.08 1.38 12.21
CA MET A 1 -12.12 2.26 11.02
C MET A 1 -13.03 1.59 10.01
N ASN A 2 -14.26 2.09 9.86
CA ASN A 2 -15.23 1.60 8.88
C ASN A 2 -16.20 2.74 8.55
N SER A 3 -16.08 3.33 7.36
CA SER A 3 -17.10 4.18 6.76
C SER A 3 -16.80 4.28 5.26
N GLU A 4 -17.74 3.79 4.44
CA GLU A 4 -17.70 3.65 2.96
C GLU A 4 -16.94 2.43 2.42
N GLY A 5 -17.45 1.25 2.75
CA GLY A 5 -17.02 -0.02 2.17
C GLY A 5 -17.14 -0.03 0.64
N GLY A 6 -16.01 0.16 -0.04
CA GLY A 6 -15.83 -0.20 -1.43
C GLY A 6 -15.16 0.84 -2.33
N LYS A 7 -14.88 2.07 -1.87
CA LYS A 7 -14.14 3.04 -2.69
C LYS A 7 -12.70 3.22 -2.20
N PRO A 8 -11.69 3.00 -3.07
CA PRO A 8 -10.30 3.32 -2.77
C PRO A 8 -10.11 4.80 -2.42
N GLY A 9 -9.14 5.08 -1.56
CA GLY A 9 -8.72 6.45 -1.21
C GLY A 9 -8.61 6.72 0.29
N ASN A 10 -8.79 5.71 1.13
CA ASN A 10 -8.59 5.84 2.57
C ASN A 10 -7.11 6.09 2.87
N VAL A 11 -6.82 7.00 3.79
CA VAL A 11 -5.44 7.25 4.25
C VAL A 11 -5.31 6.91 5.72
N LEU A 12 -4.52 5.89 6.04
CA LEU A 12 -4.08 5.60 7.39
C LEU A 12 -2.86 6.46 7.73
N THR A 13 -2.99 7.39 8.67
CA THR A 13 -1.85 8.18 9.16
C THR A 13 -1.35 7.63 10.49
N VAL A 14 -0.07 7.29 10.57
CA VAL A 14 0.63 6.90 11.79
C VAL A 14 1.49 8.08 12.23
N ASN A 15 1.06 8.78 13.29
CA ASN A 15 1.78 9.90 13.90
C ASN A 15 2.92 9.41 14.81
N GLY A 16 3.87 8.66 14.25
CA GLY A 16 4.99 8.04 14.97
C GLY A 16 5.57 6.85 14.20
N ASN A 17 6.23 5.95 14.92
CA ASN A 17 6.86 4.77 14.34
C ASN A 17 5.84 3.66 14.09
N TYR A 18 6.11 2.81 13.10
CA TYR A 18 5.34 1.61 12.79
C TYR A 18 6.20 0.35 12.89
N THR A 19 5.75 -0.64 13.65
CA THR A 19 6.39 -1.96 13.74
C THR A 19 5.46 -3.04 13.21
N GLY A 20 5.86 -3.69 12.12
CA GLY A 20 5.18 -4.85 11.57
C GLY A 20 5.55 -6.14 12.31
N ASN A 21 4.55 -6.96 12.64
CA ASN A 21 4.75 -8.29 13.23
C ASN A 21 4.03 -9.39 12.42
N ASN A 22 4.35 -9.50 11.14
CA ASN A 22 3.75 -10.43 10.16
C ASN A 22 2.24 -10.28 9.97
N GLY A 23 1.67 -9.15 10.40
CA GLY A 23 0.28 -8.78 10.18
C GLY A 23 -0.03 -8.60 8.70
N LEU A 24 -1.31 -8.72 8.33
CA LEU A 24 -1.80 -8.44 6.97
C LEU A 24 -2.41 -7.04 6.94
N MET A 25 -1.95 -6.21 6.01
CA MET A 25 -2.55 -4.93 5.66
C MET A 25 -3.17 -5.02 4.28
N THR A 26 -4.44 -4.64 4.18
CA THR A 26 -5.21 -4.63 2.93
C THR A 26 -5.40 -3.21 2.44
N PHE A 27 -5.12 -2.99 1.16
CA PHE A 27 -5.38 -1.75 0.45
C PHE A 27 -6.39 -2.01 -0.66
N ASN A 28 -7.40 -1.15 -0.79
CA ASN A 28 -8.29 -1.16 -1.94
C ASN A 28 -7.71 -0.24 -3.03
N ALA A 29 -7.75 -0.65 -4.29
CA ALA A 29 -7.32 0.16 -5.42
C ALA A 29 -8.22 0.00 -6.64
N THR A 30 -8.47 1.06 -7.38
CA THR A 30 -9.09 0.99 -8.71
C THR A 30 -7.94 1.00 -9.71
N LEU A 31 -7.46 -0.20 -10.05
CA LEU A 31 -6.26 -0.38 -10.87
C LEU A 31 -6.46 0.15 -12.30
N GLY A 32 -5.64 1.11 -12.69
CA GLY A 32 -5.64 1.76 -14.00
C GLY A 32 -4.30 2.40 -14.40
N GLY A 33 -3.20 2.06 -13.73
CA GLY A 33 -1.84 2.59 -13.99
C GLY A 33 -1.25 3.28 -12.76
N ASP A 34 -0.14 4.02 -12.92
CA ASP A 34 0.60 4.64 -11.80
C ASP A 34 -0.29 5.53 -10.90
N ASN A 35 -1.25 6.23 -11.49
CA ASN A 35 -2.15 7.17 -10.79
C ASN A 35 -3.45 6.52 -10.29
N SER A 36 -3.48 5.20 -10.13
CA SER A 36 -4.67 4.47 -9.65
C SER A 36 -5.14 5.04 -8.31
N PRO A 37 -6.42 5.39 -8.15
CA PRO A 37 -7.00 5.64 -6.84
C PRO A 37 -6.74 4.42 -5.94
N THR A 38 -6.07 4.63 -4.82
CA THR A 38 -5.68 3.56 -3.91
C THR A 38 -5.77 4.05 -2.47
N ASP A 39 -6.09 3.15 -1.56
CA ASP A 39 -5.82 3.36 -0.15
C ASP A 39 -4.31 3.57 0.05
N LYS A 40 -3.96 4.37 1.06
CA LYS A 40 -2.58 4.71 1.42
C LYS A 40 -2.33 4.60 2.92
N MET A 41 -1.07 4.40 3.27
CA MET A 41 -0.54 4.53 4.61
C MET A 41 0.57 5.58 4.63
N ASN A 42 0.52 6.51 5.58
CA ASN A 42 1.54 7.53 5.79
C ASN A 42 2.11 7.39 7.21
N VAL A 43 3.37 7.02 7.32
CA VAL A 43 4.09 6.88 8.59
C VAL A 43 4.98 8.10 8.78
N LYS A 44 4.74 8.89 9.83
CA LYS A 44 5.53 10.09 10.11
C LYS A 44 6.89 9.81 10.77
N GLY A 45 7.08 8.62 11.33
CA GLY A 45 8.34 8.16 11.91
C GLY A 45 8.97 6.99 11.15
N ASP A 46 9.69 6.14 11.89
CA ASP A 46 10.43 5.00 11.33
C ASP A 46 9.53 3.78 11.13
N THR A 47 9.90 2.92 10.18
CA THR A 47 9.32 1.57 10.04
C THR A 47 10.33 0.48 10.39
N GLN A 48 9.84 -0.62 10.98
CA GLN A 48 10.62 -1.82 11.26
C GLN A 48 9.74 -3.09 11.23
N GLY A 49 10.38 -4.26 11.20
CA GLY A 49 9.68 -5.55 11.21
C GLY A 49 9.08 -5.94 9.85
N ASN A 50 8.14 -6.88 9.85
CA ASN A 50 7.55 -7.43 8.62
C ASN A 50 6.04 -7.20 8.57
N THR A 51 5.52 -6.79 7.42
CA THR A 51 4.08 -6.67 7.16
C THR A 51 3.75 -7.29 5.81
N ARG A 52 2.71 -8.10 5.77
CA ARG A 52 2.15 -8.64 4.54
C ARG A 52 1.18 -7.64 3.95
N VAL A 53 1.25 -7.43 2.65
CA VAL A 53 0.41 -6.49 1.90
C VAL A 53 -0.51 -7.27 0.97
N ARG A 54 -1.79 -6.91 0.95
CA ARG A 54 -2.77 -7.36 -0.04
C ARG A 54 -3.38 -6.14 -0.70
N VAL A 55 -3.51 -6.18 -2.02
CA VAL A 55 -4.22 -5.15 -2.78
C VAL A 55 -5.47 -5.79 -3.37
N ASP A 56 -6.63 -5.27 -2.99
CA ASP A 56 -7.92 -5.66 -3.56
C ASP A 56 -8.29 -4.68 -4.67
N ASN A 57 -8.44 -5.20 -5.89
CA ASN A 57 -8.87 -4.40 -7.04
C ASN A 57 -10.38 -4.16 -6.96
N ILE A 58 -10.79 -2.90 -6.82
CA ILE A 58 -12.18 -2.48 -6.81
C ILE A 58 -12.53 -1.83 -8.14
N GLY A 59 -13.01 -2.65 -9.08
CA GLY A 59 -13.55 -2.19 -10.36
C GLY A 59 -12.54 -1.62 -11.35
N GLY A 60 -11.23 -1.73 -11.09
CA GLY A 60 -10.19 -1.33 -12.02
C GLY A 60 -10.04 -2.31 -13.18
N VAL A 61 -9.76 -1.80 -14.36
CA VAL A 61 -9.53 -2.60 -15.58
C VAL A 61 -8.08 -3.10 -15.69
N GLY A 62 -7.18 -2.57 -14.85
CA GLY A 62 -5.75 -2.79 -14.94
C GLY A 62 -5.12 -1.95 -16.06
N ALA A 63 -3.90 -1.46 -15.82
CA ALA A 63 -3.07 -0.85 -16.86
C ALA A 63 -1.61 -0.91 -16.44
N GLN A 64 -0.71 -0.86 -17.42
CA GLN A 64 0.72 -1.03 -17.16
C GLN A 64 1.20 0.13 -16.29
N THR A 65 1.94 -0.22 -15.25
CA THR A 65 2.63 0.77 -14.44
C THR A 65 4.01 1.04 -15.04
N VAL A 66 4.42 2.29 -15.00
CA VAL A 66 5.78 2.72 -15.37
C VAL A 66 6.61 2.85 -14.10
N ASN A 67 6.10 3.59 -13.13
CA ASN A 67 6.76 3.84 -11.84
C ASN A 67 6.19 2.95 -10.73
N GLY A 68 4.96 2.47 -10.91
CA GLY A 68 4.21 1.72 -9.92
C GLY A 68 3.21 2.56 -9.13
N ILE A 69 2.28 1.86 -8.48
CA ILE A 69 1.28 2.48 -7.60
C ILE A 69 1.87 2.55 -6.19
N GLU A 70 1.88 3.74 -5.61
CA GLU A 70 2.38 3.99 -4.25
C GLU A 70 1.30 3.70 -3.20
N LEU A 71 1.63 2.85 -2.22
CA LEU A 71 0.73 2.50 -1.10
C LEU A 71 1.18 3.06 0.25
N ILE A 72 2.49 3.18 0.45
CA ILE A 72 3.08 3.45 1.77
C ILE A 72 4.14 4.53 1.60
N GLU A 73 3.99 5.60 2.36
CA GLU A 73 4.96 6.69 2.51
C GLU A 73 5.53 6.63 3.94
N VAL A 74 6.85 6.76 4.06
CA VAL A 74 7.57 6.75 5.34
C VAL A 74 8.42 8.02 5.43
N GLY A 75 8.18 8.83 6.46
CA GLY A 75 8.90 10.08 6.71
C GLY A 75 10.20 9.92 7.49
N GLY A 76 10.40 8.79 8.17
CA GLY A 76 11.63 8.43 8.86
C GLY A 76 12.42 7.32 8.16
N ASN A 77 13.24 6.58 8.91
CA ASN A 77 13.99 5.44 8.38
C ASN A 77 13.05 4.29 7.98
N SER A 78 13.17 3.82 6.74
CA SER A 78 12.33 2.77 6.19
C SER A 78 12.97 1.38 6.31
N ALA A 79 13.16 0.90 7.55
CA ALA A 79 13.78 -0.41 7.82
C ALA A 79 12.75 -1.56 7.90
N GLY A 80 11.46 -1.28 7.75
CA GLY A 80 10.40 -2.28 7.69
C GLY A 80 10.29 -2.94 6.32
N ASN A 81 9.92 -4.22 6.29
CA ASN A 81 9.67 -4.97 5.07
C ASN A 81 8.16 -5.12 4.83
N PHE A 82 7.69 -4.60 3.71
CA PHE A 82 6.31 -4.73 3.25
C PHE A 82 6.27 -5.65 2.03
N ALA A 83 5.84 -6.89 2.24
CA ALA A 83 5.85 -7.91 1.20
C ALA A 83 4.44 -8.19 0.69
N LEU A 84 4.24 -8.14 -0.62
CA LEU A 84 2.99 -8.57 -1.23
C LEU A 84 2.74 -10.04 -0.94
N THR A 85 1.65 -10.33 -0.24
CA THR A 85 1.10 -11.68 -0.15
C THR A 85 0.48 -11.98 -1.50
N THR A 86 1.14 -12.85 -2.28
CA THR A 86 0.79 -13.19 -3.66
C THR A 86 -0.68 -13.55 -3.82
N GLY A 87 -1.47 -12.60 -4.32
CA GLY A 87 -2.72 -12.83 -5.03
C GLY A 87 -2.46 -12.58 -6.52
N ASN A 88 -1.94 -13.56 -7.24
CA ASN A 88 -1.82 -13.61 -8.71
C ASN A 88 -1.38 -12.33 -9.47
N CYS A 89 -0.62 -11.41 -8.86
CA CYS A 89 -0.12 -10.24 -9.58
C CYS A 89 1.18 -10.56 -10.31
N ARG A 90 1.08 -11.32 -11.41
CA ARG A 90 2.15 -11.39 -12.42
C ARG A 90 1.93 -10.22 -13.38
N SER A 91 2.68 -9.12 -13.19
CA SER A 91 2.98 -8.02 -14.15
C SER A 91 2.56 -6.58 -13.83
N TRP A 92 1.96 -6.27 -12.67
CA TRP A 92 1.71 -4.86 -12.33
C TRP A 92 2.73 -4.41 -11.28
N GLY A 93 3.79 -3.73 -11.72
CA GLY A 93 4.86 -3.24 -10.86
C GLY A 93 4.31 -2.31 -9.79
N LEU A 94 4.22 -2.80 -8.56
CA LEU A 94 3.89 -2.00 -7.39
C LEU A 94 5.21 -1.46 -6.80
N ARG A 95 5.24 -0.19 -6.39
CA ARG A 95 6.44 0.42 -5.80
C ARG A 95 6.17 0.90 -4.39
N LEU A 96 7.09 0.56 -3.49
CA LEU A 96 7.24 1.21 -2.20
C LEU A 96 8.16 2.41 -2.40
N HIS A 97 7.74 3.61 -2.00
CA HIS A 97 8.60 4.80 -2.00
C HIS A 97 9.03 5.09 -0.56
N ALA A 98 10.32 4.92 -0.27
CA ALA A 98 10.94 5.49 0.92
C ALA A 98 11.42 6.90 0.56
N GLY A 99 11.11 7.90 1.39
CA GLY A 99 11.70 9.23 1.30
C GLY A 99 13.17 9.23 1.70
#